data_AF-W6AG36-F1
#
_entry.id   AF-W6AG36-F1
#
_cell.length_a   1.000
_cell.length_b   1.000
_cell.length_c   1.000
_cell.angle_alpha   90.00
_cell.angle_beta   90.00
_cell.angle_gamma   90.00
#
_symmetry.space_group_name_H-M   'P 1'
#
loop_
_entity.id
_entity.type
_entity.pdbx_description
1 polymer ?
#
loop_
_entity_poly.entity_id
_entity_poly.type
_entity_poly.pdbx_seq_one_letter_code
_entity_poly.pdbx_strand_id
1 'polypeptide(L)'
;MKKLLALFGALTLTSVSASTVVACGDPDDNGGGTTNPPSTEKHNLDDLFTTNEINTLKINMGNNKEEEGRAFTNAEKLFIGTTIEVLDLNYVDNSSPKGQKFKDIGVSETNWSNSLEAMPKTLLENNEQSFMQLIDIINLYDENEVVIDPTTGGSVQTFSNYEVKLNFNYSYLKEANKDKSWYENTEKLIEKVNEGEISVIISELVVTWYDFS
;
A
#
# COMPACT_ATOMS: atom_id res chain seq x y z
N MET A 1 40.05 -14.82 -31.27
CA MET A 1 38.72 -14.20 -31.27
C MET A 1 37.69 -15.30 -31.02
N LYS A 2 37.13 -15.33 -29.81
CA LYS A 2 36.24 -16.40 -29.34
C LYS A 2 34.81 -16.11 -29.81
N LYS A 3 34.17 -17.13 -30.36
CA LYS A 3 32.81 -17.13 -30.91
C LYS A 3 31.81 -16.98 -29.75
N LEU A 4 31.05 -15.89 -29.70
CA LEU A 4 29.88 -15.79 -28.83
C LEU A 4 28.69 -16.31 -29.66
N LEU A 5 28.31 -17.56 -29.41
CA LEU A 5 27.09 -18.14 -29.98
C LEU A 5 25.89 -17.47 -29.31
N ALA A 6 25.00 -16.95 -30.15
CA ALA A 6 23.67 -16.52 -29.75
C ALA A 6 22.88 -17.70 -29.17
N LEU A 7 22.31 -17.52 -27.98
CA LEU A 7 21.34 -18.44 -27.41
C LEU A 7 19.98 -17.72 -27.35
N PHE A 8 19.28 -17.73 -28.47
CA PHE A 8 17.81 -17.65 -28.48
C PHE A 8 17.30 -19.10 -28.43
N GLY A 9 16.52 -19.41 -27.40
CA GLY A 9 15.99 -20.76 -27.21
C GLY A 9 14.83 -20.80 -26.23
N ALA A 10 13.65 -20.45 -26.74
CA ALA A 10 12.32 -21.00 -26.44
C ALA A 10 11.68 -20.81 -25.05
N LEU A 11 10.52 -20.16 -25.11
CA LEU A 11 9.40 -20.15 -24.17
C LEU A 11 8.75 -21.55 -23.98
N THR A 12 8.06 -21.70 -22.84
CA THR A 12 7.04 -22.71 -22.43
C THR A 12 7.58 -24.10 -22.03
N LEU A 13 7.07 -24.82 -21.01
CA LEU A 13 5.75 -24.89 -20.38
C LEU A 13 5.87 -25.08 -18.86
N THR A 14 4.86 -24.58 -18.16
CA THR A 14 4.44 -24.94 -16.80
C THR A 14 4.45 -26.45 -16.52
N SER A 15 5.09 -26.86 -15.42
CA SER A 15 4.69 -28.06 -14.69
C SER A 15 4.55 -27.70 -13.21
N VAL A 16 3.33 -27.31 -12.83
CA VAL A 16 2.91 -27.31 -11.43
C VAL A 16 2.79 -28.77 -11.02
N SER A 17 3.82 -29.33 -10.39
CA SER A 17 3.64 -30.54 -9.60
C SER A 17 3.08 -30.12 -8.25
N ALA A 18 1.75 -30.02 -8.17
CA ALA A 18 1.06 -29.98 -6.89
C ALA A 18 1.31 -31.33 -6.20
N SER A 19 2.21 -31.34 -5.21
CA SER A 19 2.25 -32.44 -4.24
C SER A 19 1.03 -32.30 -3.35
N THR A 20 -0.06 -33.00 -3.71
CA THR A 20 -1.20 -33.20 -2.82
C THR A 20 -0.72 -33.84 -1.52
N VAL A 21 -0.97 -33.14 -0.41
CA VAL A 21 -0.86 -33.69 0.94
C VAL A 21 -1.86 -34.83 1.03
N VAL A 22 -1.34 -36.06 1.17
CA VAL A 22 -2.15 -37.24 1.45
C VAL A 22 -2.65 -37.10 2.89
N ALA A 23 -3.95 -36.86 3.06
CA ALA A 23 -4.60 -37.08 4.33
C ALA A 23 -4.53 -38.58 4.64
N CYS A 24 -3.85 -38.96 5.73
CA CYS A 24 -4.10 -40.24 6.38
C CYS A 24 -5.54 -40.21 6.89
N GLY A 25 -6.47 -40.73 6.10
CA GLY A 25 -7.81 -41.10 6.55
C GLY A 25 -7.84 -42.59 6.88
N ASP A 26 -8.42 -42.94 8.03
CA ASP A 26 -8.70 -44.33 8.41
C ASP A 26 -9.60 -45.01 7.36
N PRO A 27 -9.54 -46.35 7.22
CA PRO A 27 -10.13 -47.07 6.09
C PRO A 27 -11.66 -47.08 6.02
N ASP A 28 -12.37 -46.50 6.99
CA ASP A 28 -13.81 -46.75 7.21
C ASP A 28 -14.74 -45.54 6.99
N ASP A 29 -14.25 -44.38 6.53
CA ASP A 29 -15.09 -43.19 6.37
C ASP A 29 -15.50 -42.93 4.90
N ASN A 30 -16.66 -43.47 4.50
CA ASN A 30 -17.33 -43.20 3.22
C ASN A 30 -18.02 -41.81 3.21
N GLY A 31 -17.34 -40.79 3.70
CA GLY A 31 -17.80 -39.40 3.71
C GLY A 31 -17.14 -38.60 2.60
N GLY A 32 -17.64 -38.74 1.37
CA GLY A 32 -17.28 -37.90 0.22
C GLY A 32 -17.78 -36.47 0.40
N GLY A 33 -17.29 -35.76 1.40
CA GLY A 33 -17.42 -34.32 1.52
C GLY A 33 -16.52 -33.69 0.46
N THR A 34 -17.12 -33.01 -0.52
CA THR A 34 -16.40 -32.03 -1.32
C THR A 34 -15.99 -30.89 -0.40
N THR A 35 -14.90 -31.07 0.35
CA THR A 35 -14.13 -29.94 0.82
C THR A 35 -13.52 -29.35 -0.43
N ASN A 36 -14.19 -28.31 -0.97
CA ASN A 36 -13.51 -27.41 -1.88
C ASN A 36 -12.15 -27.12 -1.22
N PRO A 37 -11.02 -27.31 -1.94
CA PRO A 37 -9.74 -26.92 -1.38
C PRO A 37 -9.91 -25.47 -0.91
N PRO A 38 -9.45 -25.12 0.30
CA PRO A 38 -9.55 -23.74 0.77
C PRO A 38 -9.01 -22.86 -0.35
N SER A 39 -9.77 -21.85 -0.78
CA SER A 39 -9.38 -21.04 -1.93
C SER A 39 -8.05 -20.37 -1.59
N THR A 40 -6.95 -20.95 -2.07
CA THR A 40 -5.59 -20.46 -1.85
C THR A 40 -5.24 -19.30 -2.78
N GLU A 41 -6.17 -18.88 -3.63
CA GLU A 41 -5.96 -17.76 -4.53
C GLU A 41 -5.96 -16.47 -3.73
N LYS A 42 -4.75 -15.91 -3.58
CA LYS A 42 -4.55 -14.53 -3.16
C LYS A 42 -4.71 -13.60 -4.35
N HIS A 43 -5.25 -12.42 -4.10
CA HIS A 43 -5.33 -11.35 -5.08
C HIS A 43 -3.97 -10.65 -5.19
N ASN A 44 -3.52 -10.36 -6.41
CA ASN A 44 -2.36 -9.50 -6.64
C ASN A 44 -2.70 -8.04 -6.35
N LEU A 45 -1.71 -7.24 -5.97
CA LEU A 45 -1.90 -5.82 -5.76
C LEU A 45 -2.31 -5.11 -7.06
N ASP A 46 -1.65 -5.40 -8.18
CA ASP A 46 -1.97 -4.82 -9.51
C ASP A 46 -3.42 -5.13 -9.96
N ASP A 47 -3.98 -6.24 -9.46
CA ASP A 47 -5.35 -6.64 -9.74
C ASP A 47 -6.39 -5.85 -8.93
N LEU A 48 -6.01 -5.40 -7.73
CA LEU A 48 -6.83 -4.63 -6.80
C LEU A 48 -6.71 -3.13 -7.07
N PHE A 49 -5.48 -2.68 -7.27
CA PHE A 49 -5.05 -1.31 -7.47
C PHE A 49 -4.85 -1.04 -8.95
N THR A 50 -5.98 -0.87 -9.63
CA THR A 50 -6.03 -0.62 -11.09
C THR A 50 -6.11 0.86 -11.43
N THR A 51 -6.47 1.69 -10.46
CA THR A 51 -6.43 3.15 -10.52
C THR A 51 -5.36 3.62 -9.54
N ASN A 52 -4.14 3.85 -10.02
CA ASN A 52 -3.01 4.27 -9.18
C ASN A 52 -2.61 5.72 -9.47
N GLU A 53 -3.54 6.52 -9.97
CA GLU A 53 -3.35 7.94 -10.22
C GLU A 53 -4.36 8.74 -9.40
N ILE A 54 -3.85 9.61 -8.54
CA ILE A 54 -4.63 10.59 -7.77
C ILE A 54 -4.48 11.93 -8.47
N ASN A 55 -5.59 12.48 -8.98
CA ASN A 55 -5.56 13.75 -9.71
C ASN A 55 -4.99 14.90 -8.87
N THR A 56 -5.48 15.05 -7.63
CA THR A 56 -5.02 16.07 -6.70
C THR A 56 -5.04 15.52 -5.28
N LEU A 57 -3.92 15.62 -4.55
CA LEU A 57 -3.86 15.36 -3.12
C LEU A 57 -3.50 16.65 -2.38
N LYS A 58 -4.30 17.02 -1.37
CA LYS A 58 -4.05 18.21 -0.55
C LYS A 58 -3.62 17.80 0.85
N ILE A 59 -2.51 18.36 1.33
CA ILE A 59 -1.94 17.98 2.62
C ILE A 59 -1.40 19.19 3.39
N ASN A 60 -1.54 19.13 4.71
CA ASN A 60 -1.08 20.17 5.63
C ASN A 60 0.18 19.70 6.37
N MET A 61 1.31 20.37 6.17
CA MET A 61 2.61 20.01 6.74
C MET A 61 3.13 21.06 7.70
N GLY A 62 3.86 20.62 8.73
CA GLY A 62 4.58 21.53 9.62
C GLY A 62 5.87 22.00 8.96
N ASN A 63 6.22 23.27 9.13
CA ASN A 63 7.42 23.88 8.58
C ASN A 63 8.44 24.32 9.66
N ASN A 64 8.10 24.19 10.94
CA ASN A 64 9.01 24.55 12.04
C ASN A 64 10.25 23.63 12.08
N LYS A 65 11.43 24.16 11.71
CA LYS A 65 12.69 23.40 11.64
C LYS A 65 13.19 22.87 12.98
N GLU A 66 12.72 23.44 14.08
CA GLU A 66 13.11 23.07 15.44
C GLU A 66 12.21 21.97 16.04
N GLU A 67 11.12 21.61 15.36
CA GLU A 67 10.19 20.57 15.82
C GLU A 67 10.78 19.16 15.61
N GLU A 68 11.06 18.49 16.72
CA GLU A 68 11.48 17.09 16.72
C GLU A 68 10.35 16.19 16.15
N GLY A 69 10.71 15.24 15.28
CA GLY A 69 9.73 14.32 14.70
C GLY A 69 8.86 14.90 13.58
N ARG A 70 9.04 16.17 13.19
CA ARG A 70 8.32 16.79 12.06
C ARG A 70 8.48 16.01 10.76
N ALA A 71 9.68 15.49 10.47
CA ALA A 71 9.95 14.71 9.26
C ALA A 71 9.06 13.48 9.18
N PHE A 72 9.03 12.74 10.28
CA PHE A 72 8.13 11.62 10.45
C PHE A 72 6.66 12.03 10.32
N THR A 73 6.24 13.09 11.01
CA THR A 73 4.83 13.54 10.99
C THR A 73 4.38 13.95 9.58
N ASN A 74 5.23 14.65 8.81
CA ASN A 74 4.91 15.05 7.44
C ASN A 74 4.86 13.83 6.50
N ALA A 75 5.82 12.90 6.62
CA ALA A 75 5.83 11.66 5.84
C ALA A 75 4.63 10.77 6.16
N GLU A 76 4.29 10.62 7.44
CA GLU A 76 3.12 9.87 7.92
C GLU A 76 1.84 10.45 7.32
N LYS A 77 1.65 11.77 7.36
CA LYS A 77 0.47 12.40 6.75
C LYS A 77 0.39 12.13 5.25
N LEU A 78 1.51 12.18 4.52
CA LEU A 78 1.50 11.92 3.07
C LEU A 78 1.20 10.45 2.78
N PHE A 79 1.81 9.54 3.54
CA PHE A 79 1.55 8.10 3.44
C PHE A 79 0.07 7.78 3.68
N ILE A 80 -0.50 8.31 4.78
CA ILE A 80 -1.91 8.11 5.15
C ILE A 80 -2.83 8.72 4.09
N GLY A 81 -2.60 9.98 3.70
CA GLY A 81 -3.42 10.66 2.70
C GLY A 81 -3.42 9.94 1.35
N THR A 82 -2.25 9.46 0.91
CA THR A 82 -2.14 8.65 -0.32
C THR A 82 -2.88 7.33 -0.19
N THR A 83 -2.73 6.65 0.95
CA THR A 83 -3.39 5.37 1.23
C THR A 83 -4.90 5.50 1.16
N ILE A 84 -5.47 6.50 1.84
CA ILE A 84 -6.92 6.73 1.84
C ILE A 84 -7.42 6.98 0.40
N GLU A 85 -6.84 7.94 -0.30
CA GLU A 85 -7.31 8.30 -1.64
C GLU A 85 -7.16 7.15 -2.66
N VAL A 86 -6.04 6.40 -2.62
CA VAL A 86 -5.88 5.27 -3.54
C VAL A 86 -6.85 4.13 -3.21
N LEU A 87 -7.20 3.94 -1.93
CA LEU A 87 -8.23 2.99 -1.55
C LEU A 87 -9.60 3.44 -2.04
N ASP A 88 -10.02 4.67 -1.76
CA ASP A 88 -11.30 5.24 -2.19
C ASP A 88 -11.48 5.12 -3.72
N LEU A 89 -10.41 5.36 -4.50
CA LEU A 89 -10.42 5.24 -5.96
C LEU A 89 -10.61 3.80 -6.48
N ASN A 90 -10.20 2.80 -5.70
CA ASN A 90 -10.25 1.39 -6.09
C ASN A 90 -11.40 0.63 -5.43
N TYR A 91 -11.86 1.07 -4.27
CA TYR A 91 -13.02 0.57 -3.54
C TYR A 91 -14.32 1.13 -4.13
N VAL A 92 -14.55 0.86 -5.43
CA VAL A 92 -15.75 1.31 -6.16
C VAL A 92 -16.94 0.42 -5.82
N ASP A 93 -18.15 1.00 -5.91
CA ASP A 93 -19.46 0.37 -5.70
C ASP A 93 -19.48 -1.15 -5.93
N ASN A 94 -20.00 -1.88 -4.94
CA ASN A 94 -19.86 -3.33 -4.75
C ASN A 94 -20.42 -4.21 -5.89
N SER A 95 -20.98 -3.60 -6.92
CA SER A 95 -21.51 -4.26 -8.12
C SER A 95 -20.51 -4.33 -9.27
N SER A 96 -19.40 -3.59 -9.21
CA SER A 96 -18.36 -3.63 -10.24
C SER A 96 -17.46 -4.87 -10.09
N PRO A 97 -16.86 -5.40 -11.17
CA PRO A 97 -15.87 -6.48 -11.08
C PRO A 97 -14.69 -6.15 -10.15
N LYS A 98 -14.33 -4.86 -10.01
CA LYS A 98 -13.30 -4.38 -9.08
C LYS A 98 -13.77 -4.46 -7.63
N GLY A 99 -14.96 -3.93 -7.33
CA GLY A 99 -15.57 -4.00 -6.00
C GLY A 99 -15.79 -5.45 -5.54
N GLN A 100 -16.06 -6.37 -6.47
CA GLN A 100 -16.16 -7.80 -6.14
C GLN A 100 -14.82 -8.39 -5.65
N LYS A 101 -13.66 -7.98 -6.21
CA LYS A 101 -12.35 -8.45 -5.71
C LYS A 101 -12.12 -8.01 -4.26
N PHE A 102 -12.44 -6.76 -3.91
CA PHE A 102 -12.34 -6.27 -2.53
C PHE A 102 -13.34 -6.98 -1.59
N LYS A 103 -14.55 -7.27 -2.08
CA LYS A 103 -15.55 -8.04 -1.33
C LYS A 103 -15.12 -9.49 -1.06
N ASP A 104 -14.45 -10.13 -2.02
CA ASP A 104 -13.97 -11.53 -1.89
C ASP A 104 -12.87 -11.67 -0.82
N ILE A 105 -12.14 -10.59 -0.55
CA ILE A 105 -11.18 -10.50 0.56
C ILE A 105 -11.90 -10.50 1.91
N GLY A 106 -13.13 -9.97 1.97
CA GLY A 106 -13.96 -9.97 3.18
C GLY A 106 -13.49 -8.99 4.25
N VAL A 107 -12.75 -7.94 3.88
CA VAL A 107 -12.29 -6.87 4.76
C VAL A 107 -12.82 -5.54 4.24
N SER A 108 -13.51 -4.79 5.09
CA SER A 108 -14.07 -3.48 4.71
C SER A 108 -12.98 -2.45 4.45
N GLU A 109 -13.29 -1.45 3.63
CA GLU A 109 -12.44 -0.29 3.33
C GLU A 109 -11.83 0.34 4.59
N THR A 110 -12.65 0.64 5.60
CA THR A 110 -12.17 1.19 6.87
C THR A 110 -11.12 0.31 7.56
N ASN A 111 -11.27 -1.01 7.50
CA ASN A 111 -10.32 -1.92 8.14
C ASN A 111 -9.04 -2.09 7.31
N TRP A 112 -9.16 -2.03 5.97
CA TRP A 112 -8.02 -1.89 5.07
C TRP A 112 -7.20 -0.64 5.39
N SER A 113 -7.89 0.51 5.47
CA SER A 113 -7.28 1.80 5.80
C SER A 113 -6.59 1.73 7.16
N ASN A 114 -7.29 1.30 8.21
CA ASN A 114 -6.72 1.17 9.55
C ASN A 114 -5.45 0.28 9.60
N SER A 115 -5.44 -0.83 8.85
CA SER A 115 -4.29 -1.74 8.79
C SER A 115 -3.06 -1.08 8.17
N LEU A 116 -3.25 -0.27 7.12
CA LEU A 116 -2.17 0.41 6.41
C LEU A 116 -1.73 1.69 7.13
N GLU A 117 -2.67 2.48 7.64
CA GLU A 117 -2.40 3.70 8.41
C GLU A 117 -1.58 3.45 9.68
N ALA A 118 -1.59 2.23 10.21
CA ALA A 118 -0.78 1.86 11.36
C ALA A 118 0.72 1.64 11.03
N MET A 119 1.07 1.47 9.76
CA MET A 119 2.43 1.09 9.32
C MET A 119 3.54 2.13 9.46
N PRO A 120 3.32 3.47 9.40
CA PRO A 120 4.39 4.47 9.32
C PRO A 120 5.51 4.31 10.35
N LYS A 121 5.17 4.07 11.61
CA LYS A 121 6.16 3.87 12.67
C LYS A 121 7.01 2.63 12.44
N THR A 122 6.39 1.50 12.08
CA THR A 122 7.09 0.25 11.78
C THR A 122 7.98 0.40 10.55
N LEU A 123 7.52 1.10 9.51
CA LEU A 123 8.32 1.39 8.31
C LEU A 123 9.57 2.22 8.64
N LEU A 124 9.43 3.26 9.47
CA LEU A 124 10.54 4.07 9.95
C LEU A 124 11.56 3.23 10.74
N GLU A 125 11.09 2.46 11.74
CA GLU A 125 11.95 1.64 12.60
C GLU A 125 12.74 0.58 11.82
N ASN A 126 12.21 0.13 10.68
CA ASN A 126 12.85 -0.84 9.80
C ASN A 126 13.64 -0.19 8.64
N ASN A 127 13.74 1.14 8.59
CA ASN A 127 14.37 1.88 7.49
C ASN A 127 13.85 1.45 6.11
N GLU A 128 12.53 1.27 6.00
CA GLU A 128 11.91 0.86 4.74
C GLU A 128 12.13 1.96 3.68
N GLN A 129 12.72 1.58 2.55
CA GLN A 129 13.31 2.53 1.61
C GLN A 129 12.27 3.50 1.02
N SER A 130 11.10 3.00 0.64
CA SER A 130 10.05 3.81 0.02
C SER A 130 9.46 4.82 1.01
N PHE A 131 9.32 4.46 2.28
CA PHE A 131 8.91 5.37 3.36
C PHE A 131 9.99 6.39 3.71
N MET A 132 11.27 5.98 3.75
CA MET A 132 12.38 6.90 4.01
C MET A 132 12.48 7.99 2.93
N GLN A 133 12.09 7.71 1.68
CA GLN A 133 12.00 8.73 0.64
C GLN A 133 10.91 9.78 0.92
N LEU A 134 9.84 9.41 1.63
CA LEU A 134 8.80 10.37 2.05
C LEU A 134 9.29 11.30 3.16
N ILE A 135 10.22 10.86 4.00
CA ILE A 135 10.84 11.69 5.04
C ILE A 135 11.60 12.87 4.43
N ASP A 136 12.19 12.67 3.26
CA ASP A 136 12.92 13.70 2.52
C ASP A 136 12.00 14.82 2.00
N ILE A 137 10.67 14.70 2.12
CA ILE A 137 9.70 15.72 1.68
C ILE A 137 9.90 17.07 2.36
N ILE A 138 10.47 17.11 3.56
CA ILE A 138 10.81 18.37 4.24
C ILE A 138 11.77 19.22 3.40
N ASN A 139 12.63 18.57 2.63
CA ASN A 139 13.56 19.27 1.76
C ASN A 139 12.88 19.86 0.52
N LEU A 140 11.59 19.55 0.29
CA LEU A 140 10.83 20.13 -0.80
C LEU A 140 10.31 21.53 -0.51
N TYR A 141 10.28 21.98 0.75
CA TYR A 141 9.90 23.36 1.06
C TYR A 141 10.88 24.34 0.41
N ASP A 142 10.39 25.13 -0.53
CA ASP A 142 11.12 26.25 -1.13
C ASP A 142 10.33 27.55 -0.94
N GLU A 143 10.90 28.48 -0.17
CA GLU A 143 10.32 29.79 0.10
C GLU A 143 10.09 30.63 -1.18
N ASN A 144 10.77 30.32 -2.27
CA ASN A 144 10.62 31.01 -3.56
C ASN A 144 9.50 30.43 -4.43
N GLU A 145 9.02 29.23 -4.11
CA GLU A 145 7.99 28.51 -4.87
C GLU A 145 6.65 28.46 -4.14
N VAL A 146 6.54 29.09 -2.96
CA VAL A 146 5.30 29.12 -2.18
C VAL A 146 4.43 30.33 -2.52
N VAL A 147 3.12 30.10 -2.52
CA VAL A 147 2.09 31.13 -2.59
C VAL A 147 1.34 31.17 -1.26
N ILE A 148 1.17 32.35 -0.65
CA ILE A 148 0.41 32.46 0.59
C ILE A 148 -1.08 32.26 0.30
N ASP A 149 -1.70 31.27 0.95
CA ASP A 149 -3.15 31.08 0.92
C ASP A 149 -3.81 32.23 1.71
N PRO A 150 -4.63 33.07 1.06
CA PRO A 150 -5.27 34.21 1.72
C PRO A 150 -6.31 33.81 2.77
N THR A 151 -6.74 32.55 2.80
CA THR A 151 -7.77 32.02 3.70
C THR A 151 -7.16 31.44 4.97
N THR A 152 -6.04 30.73 4.84
CA THR A 152 -5.40 30.02 5.95
C THR A 152 -4.14 30.72 6.45
N GLY A 153 -3.55 31.63 5.66
CA GLY A 153 -2.26 32.24 5.93
C GLY A 153 -1.06 31.30 5.75
N GLY A 154 -1.29 30.05 5.32
CA GLY A 154 -0.24 29.06 5.09
C GLY A 154 0.48 29.26 3.76
N SER A 155 1.73 28.79 3.68
CA SER A 155 2.53 28.80 2.45
C SER A 155 2.19 27.57 1.61
N VAL A 156 1.64 27.76 0.41
CA VAL A 156 1.22 26.67 -0.48
C VAL A 156 2.26 26.41 -1.55
N GLN A 157 2.71 25.17 -1.67
CA GLN A 157 3.55 24.70 -2.77
C GLN A 157 2.86 23.56 -3.50
N THR A 158 3.05 23.47 -4.82
CA THR A 158 2.43 22.44 -5.65
C THR A 158 3.48 21.66 -6.41
N PHE A 159 3.42 20.33 -6.33
CA PHE A 159 4.30 19.41 -7.03
C PHE A 159 3.52 18.64 -8.09
N SER A 160 4.09 18.48 -9.28
CA SER A 160 3.46 17.72 -10.35
C SER A 160 4.02 16.31 -10.45
N ASN A 161 3.14 15.33 -10.69
CA ASN A 161 3.49 13.92 -10.91
C ASN A 161 4.37 13.33 -9.79
N TYR A 162 4.00 13.59 -8.54
CA TYR A 162 4.71 13.08 -7.38
C TYR A 162 4.41 11.59 -7.21
N GLU A 163 5.44 10.74 -7.18
CA GLU A 163 5.28 9.29 -7.00
C GLU A 163 5.40 8.92 -5.51
N VAL A 164 4.40 8.20 -5.01
CA VAL A 164 4.44 7.55 -3.69
C VAL A 164 4.39 6.05 -3.89
N LYS A 165 5.30 5.33 -3.24
CA LYS A 165 5.36 3.88 -3.26
C LYS A 165 4.83 3.32 -1.95
N LEU A 166 3.78 2.52 -2.02
CA LEU A 166 3.15 1.89 -0.86
C LEU A 166 3.53 0.41 -0.83
N ASN A 167 4.22 0.00 0.24
CA ASN A 167 4.74 -1.34 0.41
C ASN A 167 3.80 -2.19 1.28
N PHE A 168 3.25 -3.25 0.70
CA PHE A 168 2.45 -4.26 1.38
C PHE A 168 3.35 -5.41 1.82
N ASN A 169 4.05 -5.20 2.93
CA ASN A 169 4.86 -6.22 3.57
C ASN A 169 4.11 -6.84 4.76
N TYR A 170 3.98 -8.16 4.78
CA TYR A 170 3.25 -8.89 5.82
C TYR A 170 3.88 -8.74 7.19
N SER A 171 5.21 -8.76 7.28
CA SER A 171 5.92 -8.62 8.55
C SER A 171 5.64 -7.23 9.16
N TYR A 172 5.68 -6.19 8.33
CA TYR A 172 5.40 -4.83 8.78
C TYR A 172 3.93 -4.64 9.13
N LEU A 173 3.01 -5.17 8.32
CA LEU A 173 1.58 -5.15 8.62
C LEU A 173 1.27 -5.85 9.95
N LYS A 174 1.85 -7.03 10.20
CA LYS A 174 1.63 -7.75 11.47
C LYS A 174 2.17 -6.96 12.65
N GLU A 175 3.41 -6.49 12.57
CA GLU A 175 4.05 -5.79 13.68
C GLU A 175 3.35 -4.47 14.01
N ALA A 176 2.95 -3.69 13.00
CA ALA A 176 2.21 -2.45 13.16
C ALA A 176 0.83 -2.63 13.82
N ASN A 177 0.20 -3.79 13.62
CA ASN A 177 -1.19 -4.03 13.97
C ASN A 177 -1.41 -5.01 15.14
N LYS A 178 -0.38 -5.70 15.64
CA LYS A 178 -0.52 -6.83 16.60
C LYS A 178 -1.33 -6.53 17.87
N ASP A 179 -1.36 -5.28 18.32
CA ASP A 179 -2.07 -4.84 19.52
C ASP A 179 -3.33 -3.99 19.21
N LYS A 180 -3.79 -3.98 17.95
CA LYS A 180 -4.93 -3.19 17.49
C LYS A 180 -6.21 -4.02 17.46
N SER A 181 -7.36 -3.37 17.68
CA SER A 181 -8.67 -4.04 17.66
C SER A 181 -9.04 -4.62 16.29
N TRP A 182 -8.39 -4.17 15.20
CA TRP A 182 -8.57 -4.66 13.83
C TRP A 182 -7.50 -5.66 13.39
N TYR A 183 -6.69 -6.22 14.30
CA TYR A 183 -5.63 -7.16 13.93
C TYR A 183 -6.16 -8.39 13.15
N GLU A 184 -7.31 -8.94 13.52
CA GLU A 184 -7.95 -10.06 12.79
C GLU A 184 -8.21 -9.71 11.31
N ASN A 185 -8.58 -8.46 11.02
CA ASN A 185 -8.76 -7.99 9.64
C ASN A 185 -7.43 -7.87 8.91
N THR A 186 -6.36 -7.50 9.64
CA THR A 186 -5.00 -7.49 9.09
C THR A 186 -4.54 -8.90 8.72
N GLU A 187 -4.86 -9.89 9.55
CA GLU A 187 -4.56 -11.30 9.23
C GLU A 187 -5.34 -11.77 7.99
N LYS A 188 -6.63 -11.43 7.88
CA LYS A 188 -7.42 -11.72 6.67
C LYS A 188 -6.85 -11.08 5.42
N LEU A 189 -6.36 -9.84 5.50
CA LEU A 189 -5.67 -9.19 4.38
C LEU A 189 -4.46 -10.01 3.93
N ILE A 190 -3.61 -10.41 4.87
CA ILE A 190 -2.39 -11.19 4.60
C ILE A 190 -2.74 -12.56 4.02
N GLU A 191 -3.84 -13.17 4.43
CA GLU A 191 -4.31 -14.45 3.89
C GLU A 191 -4.82 -14.33 2.44
N LYS A 192 -5.35 -13.17 2.05
CA LYS A 192 -6.08 -12.98 0.79
C LYS A 192 -5.38 -12.08 -0.24
N VAL A 193 -4.33 -11.36 0.13
CA VAL A 193 -3.63 -10.40 -0.74
C VAL A 193 -2.15 -10.72 -0.78
N ASN A 194 -1.53 -10.74 -1.96
CA ASN A 194 -0.08 -10.96 -2.12
C ASN A 194 0.75 -9.77 -1.59
N GLU A 195 1.95 -10.04 -1.07
CA GLU A 195 2.94 -8.98 -0.81
C GLU A 195 3.37 -8.31 -2.11
N GLY A 196 3.79 -7.05 -2.00
CA GLY A 196 4.34 -6.30 -3.12
C GLY A 196 4.37 -4.79 -2.85
N GLU A 197 4.64 -4.04 -3.89
CA GLU A 197 4.63 -2.58 -3.88
C GLU A 197 3.66 -2.09 -4.94
N ILE A 198 2.89 -1.05 -4.62
CA ILE A 198 2.15 -0.27 -5.60
C ILE A 198 2.79 1.11 -5.73
N SER A 199 2.92 1.59 -6.96
CA SER A 199 3.37 2.96 -7.25
C SER A 199 2.15 3.81 -7.56
N VAL A 200 1.92 4.83 -6.74
CA VAL A 200 0.80 5.77 -6.86
C VAL A 200 1.35 7.10 -7.37
N ILE A 201 0.82 7.58 -8.49
CA ILE A 201 1.17 8.88 -9.07
C ILE A 201 0.14 9.90 -8.59
N ILE A 202 0.62 10.96 -7.94
CA ILE A 202 -0.18 12.12 -7.58
C ILE A 202 0.08 13.20 -8.65
N SER A 203 -0.87 13.41 -9.54
CA SER A 203 -0.71 14.33 -10.67
C SER A 203 -0.47 15.77 -10.17
N GLU A 204 -1.16 16.16 -9.09
CA GLU A 204 -0.96 17.44 -8.38
C GLU A 204 -0.95 17.25 -6.85
N LEU A 205 0.23 17.32 -6.22
CA LEU A 205 0.36 17.34 -4.76
C LEU A 205 0.42 18.79 -4.27
N VAL A 206 -0.63 19.22 -3.56
CA VAL A 206 -0.73 20.57 -2.99
C VAL A 206 -0.39 20.51 -1.50
N VAL A 207 0.76 21.04 -1.12
CA VAL A 207 1.23 21.11 0.27
C VAL A 207 0.98 22.50 0.83
N THR A 208 0.22 22.59 1.91
CA THR A 208 0.11 23.82 2.71
C THR A 208 1.02 23.70 3.93
N TRP A 209 2.04 24.54 3.98
CA TRP A 209 3.03 24.62 5.05
C TRP A 209 2.58 25.60 6.13
N TYR A 210 2.63 25.14 7.38
CA TYR A 210 2.30 25.95 8.55
C TYR A 210 3.52 26.10 9.47
N ASP A 211 3.81 27.34 9.83
CA ASP A 211 4.71 27.67 10.93
C ASP A 211 3.87 27.68 12.22
N PHE A 212 3.81 26.54 12.91
CA PHE A 212 3.21 26.50 14.23
C PHE A 212 4.18 27.17 15.21
N SER A 213 3.84 28.40 15.61
CA SER A 213 4.51 29.20 16.65
C SER A 213 4.19 28.72 18.05
#